data_AF-A0A6L2J2Z3-F1
#
_entry.id   AF-A0A6L2J2Z3-F1
#
_cell.length_a   1.000
_cell.length_b   1.000
_cell.length_c   1.000
_cell.angle_alpha   90.00
_cell.angle_beta   90.00
_cell.angle_gamma   90.00
#
_symmetry.space_group_name_H-M   'P 1'
#
loop_
_entity.id
_entity.type
_entity.pdbx_description
1 polymer ?
#
loop_
_entity_poly.entity_id
_entity_poly.type
_entity_poly.pdbx_seq_one_letter_code
_entity_poly.pdbx_strand_id
1 'polypeptide(L)'
;MKVILDEEKVAIDAITLAVKPLKIVDWKIHKEGKKSYYQIIRADGSSKMYLVFSQLLKSFDKEDLVELHKLVKARYGSTSPLEDLDLLLWGDLKTLFKPHVEDEVWKMQQNTMF
;
A
#
# COMPACT_ATOMS: atom_id res chain seq x y z
N MET A 1 -27.66 -36.33 19.85
CA MET A 1 -27.65 -34.88 19.61
C MET A 1 -26.22 -34.45 19.37
N LYS A 2 -25.99 -33.71 18.28
CA LYS A 2 -24.69 -33.40 17.69
C LYS A 2 -24.07 -32.19 18.41
N VAL A 3 -22.95 -32.39 19.09
CA VAL A 3 -22.17 -31.32 19.72
C VAL A 3 -20.90 -31.14 18.91
N ILE A 4 -21.04 -30.59 17.70
CA ILE A 4 -19.94 -30.18 16.83
C ILE A 4 -20.40 -28.87 16.22
N LEU A 5 -20.22 -27.78 16.96
CA LEU A 5 -20.49 -26.44 16.44
C LEU A 5 -19.63 -25.41 17.17
N ASP A 6 -19.26 -25.68 18.43
CA ASP A 6 -18.44 -24.77 19.22
C ASP A 6 -16.95 -24.81 18.81
N GLU A 7 -16.37 -26.00 18.61
CA GLU A 7 -14.95 -26.13 18.21
C GLU A 7 -14.67 -25.62 16.79
N GLU A 8 -15.55 -25.86 15.82
CA GLU A 8 -15.40 -25.33 14.46
C GLU A 8 -15.55 -23.81 14.42
N LYS A 9 -16.46 -23.24 15.22
CA LYS A 9 -16.68 -21.79 15.26
C LYS A 9 -15.51 -21.07 15.94
N VAL A 10 -14.97 -21.63 17.01
CA VAL A 10 -13.75 -21.13 17.69
C VAL A 10 -12.50 -21.31 16.82
N ALA A 11 -12.39 -22.41 16.07
CA ALA A 11 -11.26 -22.63 15.16
C ALA A 11 -11.30 -21.68 13.95
N ILE A 12 -12.47 -21.43 13.36
CA ILE A 12 -12.62 -20.47 12.26
C ILE A 12 -12.31 -19.06 12.77
N ASP A 13 -12.87 -18.63 13.90
CA ASP A 13 -12.62 -17.29 14.45
C ASP A 13 -11.13 -17.09 14.81
N ALA A 14 -10.41 -18.12 15.27
CA ALA A 14 -8.97 -18.07 15.53
C ALA A 14 -8.09 -18.07 14.26
N ILE A 15 -8.47 -18.79 13.21
CA ILE A 15 -7.76 -18.82 11.91
C ILE A 15 -7.93 -17.49 11.18
N THR A 16 -9.10 -16.85 11.29
CA THR A 16 -9.36 -15.54 10.68
C THR A 16 -8.73 -14.37 11.46
N LEU A 17 -8.40 -14.53 12.74
CA LEU A 17 -7.82 -13.46 13.58
C LEU A 17 -6.31 -13.23 13.39
N ALA A 18 -5.56 -14.19 12.86
CA ALA A 18 -4.11 -14.24 13.03
C ALA A 18 -3.27 -14.03 11.75
N VAL A 19 -3.86 -14.07 10.55
CA VAL A 19 -3.09 -13.87 9.32
C VAL A 19 -3.25 -12.42 8.88
N LYS A 20 -2.47 -11.53 9.48
CA LYS A 20 -2.20 -10.21 8.89
C LYS A 20 -1.83 -10.45 7.42
N PRO A 21 -2.45 -9.76 6.45
CA PRO A 21 -2.10 -9.94 5.04
C PRO A 21 -0.58 -9.83 4.91
N LEU A 22 0.01 -10.83 4.24
CA LEU A 22 1.46 -10.92 4.13
C LEU A 22 2.01 -9.66 3.48
N LYS A 23 3.14 -9.17 4.01
CA LYS A 23 3.75 -7.90 3.63
C LYS A 23 3.86 -7.78 2.12
N ILE A 24 3.63 -6.58 1.61
CA ILE A 24 3.95 -6.23 0.24
C ILE A 24 5.48 -6.28 0.10
N VAL A 25 5.97 -7.05 -0.87
CA VAL A 25 7.41 -7.24 -1.10
C VAL A 25 7.87 -6.59 -2.39
N ASP A 26 6.97 -6.41 -3.36
CA ASP A 26 7.31 -5.78 -4.62
C ASP A 26 6.06 -5.22 -5.33
N TRP A 27 6.29 -4.38 -6.32
CA TRP A 27 5.26 -3.86 -7.21
C TRP A 27 5.83 -3.65 -8.62
N LYS A 28 4.98 -3.78 -9.64
CA LYS A 28 5.36 -3.54 -11.03
C LYS A 28 4.19 -3.03 -11.84
N ILE A 29 4.50 -2.39 -12.96
CA ILE A 29 3.50 -2.04 -13.97
C ILE A 29 3.37 -3.22 -14.93
N HIS A 30 2.17 -3.75 -15.06
CA HIS A 30 1.84 -4.76 -16.07
C HIS A 30 1.08 -4.11 -17.21
N LYS A 31 1.53 -4.29 -18.45
CA LYS A 31 0.89 -3.72 -19.66
C LYS A 31 0.18 -4.83 -20.42
N GLU A 32 -1.11 -4.65 -20.67
CA GLU A 32 -1.94 -5.56 -21.46
C GLU A 32 -2.69 -4.75 -22.52
N GLY A 33 -2.25 -4.87 -23.78
CA GLY A 33 -2.76 -4.05 -24.87
C GLY A 33 -2.54 -2.55 -24.61
N LYS A 34 -3.63 -1.78 -24.57
CA LYS A 34 -3.63 -0.32 -24.29
C LYS A 34 -3.78 0.00 -22.79
N LYS A 35 -3.93 -1.00 -21.93
CA LYS A 35 -4.14 -0.82 -20.50
C LYS A 35 -2.84 -1.11 -19.76
N SER A 36 -2.64 -0.37 -18.67
CA SER A 36 -1.55 -0.60 -17.72
C SER A 36 -2.14 -0.79 -16.33
N TYR A 37 -1.58 -1.71 -15.57
CA TYR A 37 -2.06 -2.08 -14.24
C TYR A 37 -0.94 -2.01 -13.22
N TYR A 38 -1.26 -1.53 -12.02
CA TYR A 38 -0.42 -1.69 -10.85
C TYR A 38 -0.54 -3.12 -10.34
N GLN A 39 0.50 -3.93 -10.51
CA GLN A 39 0.58 -5.25 -9.92
C GLN A 39 1.31 -5.17 -8.59
N ILE A 40 0.61 -5.51 -7.50
CA ILE A 40 1.15 -5.55 -6.14
C ILE A 40 1.42 -6.99 -5.76
N ILE A 41 2.63 -7.29 -5.30
CA ILE A 41 3.12 -8.63 -4.99
C ILE A 41 3.35 -8.75 -3.49
N ARG A 42 2.79 -9.80 -2.88
CA ARG A 42 2.91 -10.11 -1.46
C ARG A 42 3.90 -11.23 -1.20
N ALA A 43 4.33 -11.35 0.05
CA ALA A 43 5.35 -12.32 0.47
C ALA A 43 4.93 -13.80 0.32
N ASP A 44 3.64 -14.12 0.28
CA ASP A 44 3.14 -15.47 -0.09
C ASP A 44 3.27 -15.79 -1.58
N GLY A 45 3.74 -14.85 -2.39
CA GLY A 45 3.73 -14.97 -3.85
C GLY A 45 2.37 -14.64 -4.47
N SER A 46 1.35 -14.29 -3.68
CA SER A 46 0.09 -13.77 -4.24
C SER A 46 0.33 -12.40 -4.87
N SER A 47 -0.41 -12.10 -5.94
CA SER A 47 -0.39 -10.77 -6.52
C SER A 47 -1.77 -10.34 -6.99
N LYS A 48 -2.02 -9.03 -6.96
CA LYS A 48 -3.26 -8.42 -7.45
C LYS A 48 -2.94 -7.26 -8.38
N MET A 49 -3.77 -7.10 -9.42
CA MET A 49 -3.64 -6.04 -10.41
C MET A 49 -4.74 -4.99 -10.23
N TYR A 50 -4.36 -3.71 -10.33
CA TYR A 50 -5.26 -2.57 -10.19
C TYR A 50 -5.12 -1.65 -11.39
N LEU A 51 -6.23 -1.32 -12.04
CA LEU A 51 -6.21 -0.42 -13.20
C LEU A 51 -6.06 1.04 -12.77
N VAL A 52 -6.61 1.40 -11.62
CA VAL A 52 -6.65 2.78 -11.11
C VAL A 52 -6.18 2.82 -9.66
N PHE A 53 -5.43 3.86 -9.30
CA PHE A 53 -4.86 4.03 -7.95
C PHE A 53 -5.93 4.00 -6.84
N SER A 54 -7.11 4.56 -7.08
CA SER A 54 -8.21 4.55 -6.10
C SER A 54 -8.72 3.13 -5.77
N GLN A 55 -8.60 2.16 -6.69
CA GLN A 55 -8.94 0.76 -6.42
C GLN A 55 -7.90 0.09 -5.53
N LEU A 56 -6.62 0.43 -5.76
CA LEU A 56 -5.51 0.01 -4.93
C LEU A 56 -5.74 0.51 -3.49
N LEU A 57 -5.97 1.81 -3.29
CA LEU A 57 -6.20 2.41 -1.96
C LEU A 57 -7.33 1.73 -1.17
N LYS A 58 -8.42 1.34 -1.84
CA LYS A 58 -9.56 0.66 -1.19
C LYS A 58 -9.25 -0.78 -0.79
N SER A 59 -8.19 -1.37 -1.32
CA SER A 59 -7.84 -2.79 -1.14
C SER A 59 -6.74 -3.03 -0.11
N PHE A 60 -6.09 -1.96 0.37
CA PHE A 60 -4.95 -2.02 1.27
C PHE A 60 -5.23 -1.19 2.51
N ASP A 61 -4.78 -1.69 3.66
CA ASP A 61 -4.82 -0.91 4.89
C ASP A 61 -3.66 0.11 4.94
N LYS A 62 -3.61 0.91 6.01
CA LYS A 62 -2.58 1.93 6.18
C LYS A 62 -1.16 1.34 6.22
N GLU A 63 -0.98 0.15 6.79
CA GLU A 63 0.33 -0.46 6.93
C GLU A 63 0.83 -0.98 5.60
N ASP A 64 -0.04 -1.63 4.83
CA ASP A 64 0.23 -2.04 3.45
C ASP A 64 0.63 -0.83 2.58
N LEU A 65 -0.09 0.30 2.69
CA LEU A 65 0.25 1.52 1.94
C LEU A 65 1.60 2.12 2.37
N VAL A 66 1.95 2.04 3.66
CA VAL A 66 3.26 2.47 4.16
C VAL A 66 4.39 1.60 3.59
N GLU A 67 4.21 0.28 3.55
CA GLU A 67 5.20 -0.61 2.94
C GLU A 67 5.34 -0.37 1.43
N LEU A 68 4.22 -0.18 0.71
CA LEU A 68 4.25 0.18 -0.70
C LEU A 68 4.99 1.50 -0.94
N HIS A 69 4.74 2.52 -0.13
CA HIS A 69 5.45 3.80 -0.22
C HIS A 69 6.96 3.66 0.03
N LYS A 70 7.38 2.85 1.00
CA LYS A 70 8.80 2.54 1.21
C LYS A 70 9.44 1.88 -0.01
N LEU A 71 8.74 0.92 -0.64
CA LEU A 71 9.24 0.24 -1.84
C LEU A 71 9.38 1.19 -3.04
N VAL A 72 8.37 2.01 -3.30
CA VAL A 72 8.42 3.03 -4.36
C VAL A 72 9.55 4.01 -4.12
N LYS A 73 9.70 4.48 -2.87
CA LYS A 73 10.80 5.38 -2.48
C LYS A 73 12.16 4.70 -2.55
N ALA A 74 12.28 3.41 -2.24
CA ALA A 74 13.55 2.67 -2.37
C ALA A 74 13.95 2.51 -3.84
N ARG A 75 12.98 2.28 -4.74
CA ARG A 75 13.23 2.13 -6.18
C ARG A 75 13.69 3.43 -6.83
N TYR A 76 13.07 4.55 -6.47
CA TYR A 76 13.32 5.83 -7.12
C TYR A 76 14.16 6.80 -6.29
N GLY A 77 14.36 6.55 -5.00
CA GLY A 77 15.13 7.44 -4.11
C GLY A 77 14.61 8.88 -4.15
N SER A 78 15.47 9.79 -4.62
CA SER A 78 15.16 11.20 -4.95
C SER A 78 15.04 11.46 -6.45
N THR A 79 15.35 10.45 -7.28
CA THR A 79 15.25 10.52 -8.73
C THR A 79 13.81 10.32 -9.17
N SER A 80 13.38 11.10 -10.16
CA SER A 80 12.04 10.96 -10.74
C SER A 80 11.93 9.64 -11.50
N PRO A 81 10.81 8.90 -11.40
CA PRO A 81 10.53 7.80 -12.30
C PRO A 81 10.53 8.23 -13.76
N LEU A 82 10.88 7.31 -14.66
CA LEU A 82 10.98 7.56 -16.11
C LEU A 82 9.68 7.21 -16.87
N GLU A 83 8.81 6.35 -16.33
CA GLU A 83 7.52 6.03 -16.96
C GLU A 83 6.34 6.82 -16.36
N ASP A 84 5.38 7.21 -17.21
CA ASP A 84 4.21 8.01 -16.83
C ASP A 84 3.38 7.42 -15.68
N LEU A 85 3.22 6.09 -15.66
CA LEU A 85 2.48 5.40 -14.59
C LEU A 85 3.29 5.28 -13.30
N ASP A 86 4.61 5.18 -13.38
CA ASP A 86 5.46 5.21 -12.19
C ASP A 86 5.43 6.60 -11.55
N LEU A 87 5.45 7.65 -12.40
CA LEU A 87 5.27 9.05 -11.99
C LEU A 87 3.91 9.27 -11.31
N LEU A 88 2.84 8.71 -11.88
CA LEU A 88 1.50 8.82 -11.31
C LEU A 88 1.41 8.14 -9.94
N LEU A 89 1.89 6.90 -9.82
CA LEU A 89 1.91 6.17 -8.53
C LEU A 89 2.75 6.90 -7.48
N TRP A 90 3.93 7.39 -7.86
CA TRP A 90 4.82 8.12 -6.96
C TRP A 90 4.19 9.44 -6.50
N GLY A 91 3.60 10.21 -7.42
CA GLY A 91 2.93 11.48 -7.12
C GLY A 91 1.70 11.31 -6.22
N ASP A 92 0.88 10.30 -6.49
CA ASP A 92 -0.30 9.98 -5.70
C ASP A 92 0.07 9.53 -4.28
N LEU A 93 1.07 8.65 -4.13
CA LEU A 93 1.59 8.25 -2.82
C LEU A 93 2.21 9.43 -2.06
N LYS A 94 2.99 10.28 -2.75
CA LYS A 94 3.57 11.48 -2.13
C LYS A 94 2.49 12.42 -1.60
N THR A 95 1.38 12.58 -2.33
CA THR A 95 0.24 13.38 -1.90
C THR A 95 -0.48 12.77 -0.69
N LEU A 96 -0.67 11.45 -0.70
CA LEU A 96 -1.30 10.71 0.41
C LEU A 96 -0.49 10.81 1.71
N PHE A 97 0.85 10.77 1.63
CA PHE A 97 1.75 10.83 2.78
C PHE A 97 2.26 12.25 3.09
N LYS A 98 1.89 13.27 2.31
CA LYS A 98 2.34 14.66 2.50
C LYS A 98 1.81 15.36 3.77
N PRO A 99 0.55 15.20 4.21
CA PRO A 99 0.01 16.04 5.29
C PRO A 99 0.36 15.51 6.69
N HIS A 100 1.61 15.10 6.91
CA HIS A 100 2.09 14.88 8.28
C HIS A 100 3.57 15.24 8.50
N VAL A 101 4.37 15.45 7.45
CA VAL A 101 5.79 15.85 7.59
C VAL A 101 5.99 17.33 7.24
N GLU A 102 5.26 17.86 6.26
CA GLU A 102 5.31 19.30 5.96
C GLU A 102 4.56 20.15 7.01
N ASP A 103 3.59 19.58 7.74
CA ASP A 103 2.89 20.28 8.81
C ASP A 103 3.79 20.56 10.04
N GLU A 104 4.78 19.70 10.31
CA GLU A 104 5.78 19.92 11.37
C GLU A 104 6.78 21.02 10.97
N VAL A 105 7.23 21.01 9.70
CA VAL A 105 8.17 22.01 9.16
C VAL A 105 7.52 23.40 9.07
N TRP A 106 6.24 23.46 8.67
CA TRP A 106 5.48 24.72 8.63
C TRP A 106 5.18 25.26 10.05
N LYS A 107 4.87 24.39 11.02
CA LYS A 107 4.73 24.78 12.44
C LYS A 107 6.03 25.32 13.03
N MET A 108 7.19 24.75 12.68
CA MET A 108 8.49 25.28 13.13
C MET A 108 8.79 26.66 12.54
N GLN A 109 8.45 26.91 11.27
CA GLN A 109 8.69 28.21 10.63
C GLN A 109 7.87 29.36 11.23
N GLN A 110 6.65 29.11 11.73
CA GLN A 110 5.84 30.14 12.41
C GLN A 110 6.30 30.45 13.85
N ASN A 111 7.02 29.53 14.51
CA ASN A 111 7.52 29.72 15.87
C ASN A 111 8.92 30.38 15.93
N THR A 112 9.47 30.80 14.78
CA THR A 112 10.80 31.44 14.70
C THR A 112 10.74 32.93 14.32
N MET A 113 9.54 33.53 14.26
CA MET A 113 9.40 34.99 14.22
C MET A 113 9.12 35.53 15.64
N PHE A 114 10.18 35.62 16.43
CA PHE A 114 10.30 36.59 17.53
C PHE A 114 11.32 37.64 17.13
#